data_AF-A0A4Y8ZMK5-F1
#
_entry.id   AF-A0A4Y8ZMK5-F1
#
_cell.length_a   1.000
_cell.length_b   1.000
_cell.length_c   1.000
_cell.angle_alpha   90.00
_cell.angle_beta   90.00
_cell.angle_gamma   90.00
#
_symmetry.space_group_name_H-M   'P 1'
#
loop_
_entity.id
_entity.type
_entity.pdbx_description
1 polymer ?
#
loop_
_entity_poly.entity_id
_entity_poly.type
_entity_poly.pdbx_seq_one_letter_code
_entity_poly.pdbx_strand_id
1 'polypeptide(L)'
;MGPSAPSVRRRQPIGWRGLLLLGEAVVAVALASLSVRLLPFRRVVADRAPRPVRAAATIDLRRLRWAVDAAARRVPWRAVCFQRAVALRAMLRRRGIASVLHYGIAHEGPDRLKAHVWLSVAGQVVIGGEAAARFACVGSFPDGDV
;
A
#
# COMPACT_ATOMS: atom_id res chain seq x y z
N MET A 1 0.85 31.92 5.85
CA MET A 1 1.66 31.11 4.92
C MET A 1 3.03 30.91 5.57
N GLY A 2 3.24 29.80 6.28
CA GLY A 2 4.49 29.54 7.03
C GLY A 2 5.33 28.45 6.32
N PRO A 3 6.66 28.55 6.26
CA PRO A 3 7.49 27.55 5.61
C PRO A 3 7.56 26.26 6.43
N SER A 4 7.07 25.16 5.86
CA SER A 4 7.22 23.80 6.41
C SER A 4 8.69 23.38 6.37
N ALA A 5 9.30 23.20 7.53
CA ALA A 5 10.66 22.70 7.66
C ALA A 5 10.80 21.27 7.10
N PRO A 6 11.88 20.93 6.38
CA PRO A 6 12.13 19.56 5.96
C PRO A 6 12.52 18.72 7.18
N SER A 7 11.66 17.77 7.57
CA SER A 7 11.96 16.83 8.64
C SER A 7 13.20 15.99 8.27
N VAL A 8 14.30 16.25 8.97
CA VAL A 8 15.54 15.47 8.88
C VAL A 8 15.22 14.00 9.16
N ARG A 9 15.25 13.20 8.09
CA ARG A 9 14.98 11.77 8.12
C ARG A 9 16.15 11.08 8.84
N ARG A 10 16.03 10.91 10.17
CA ARG A 10 16.98 10.10 10.95
C ARG A 10 17.05 8.70 10.33
N ARG A 11 18.18 8.40 9.68
CA ARG A 11 18.52 7.05 9.22
C ARG A 11 18.83 6.23 10.46
N GLN A 12 17.81 5.61 11.04
CA GLN A 12 18.01 4.60 12.07
C GLN A 12 18.80 3.45 11.44
N PRO A 13 19.89 2.96 12.07
CA PRO A 13 20.62 1.81 11.55
C PRO A 13 19.66 0.62 11.42
N ILE A 14 19.68 -0.02 10.27
CA ILE A 14 18.80 -1.15 9.97
C ILE A 14 19.35 -2.35 10.75
N GLY A 15 18.93 -2.49 12.01
CA GLY A 15 19.17 -3.73 12.76
C GLY A 15 18.57 -4.93 12.02
N TRP A 16 18.93 -6.14 12.42
CA TRP A 16 18.50 -7.40 11.80
C TRP A 16 16.98 -7.49 11.56
N ARG A 17 16.16 -6.95 12.48
CA ARG A 17 14.70 -6.83 12.33
C ARG A 17 14.28 -5.98 11.13
N GLY A 18 15.03 -4.92 10.81
CA GLY A 18 14.81 -4.08 9.64
C GLY A 18 15.20 -4.75 8.33
N LEU A 19 16.26 -5.58 8.33
CA LEU A 19 16.64 -6.38 7.16
C LEU A 19 15.60 -7.45 6.86
N LEU A 20 15.13 -8.17 7.89
CA LEU A 20 14.05 -9.14 7.75
C LEU A 20 12.76 -8.48 7.21
N LEU A 21 12.42 -7.30 7.72
CA LEU A 21 11.27 -6.55 7.23
C LEU A 21 11.41 -6.12 5.77
N LEU A 22 12.62 -5.69 5.37
CA LEU A 22 12.90 -5.34 3.98
C LEU A 22 12.83 -6.58 3.08
N GLY A 23 13.37 -7.72 3.51
CA GLY A 23 13.26 -8.98 2.80
C GLY A 23 11.80 -9.42 2.61
N GLU A 24 11.00 -9.35 3.67
CA GLU A 24 9.55 -9.60 3.59
C GLU A 24 8.88 -8.65 2.59
N ALA A 25 9.24 -7.36 2.60
CA ALA A 25 8.69 -6.39 1.66
C ALA A 25 9.10 -6.65 0.21
N VAL A 26 10.34 -7.09 -0.05
CA VAL A 26 10.81 -7.48 -1.39
C VAL A 26 10.02 -8.68 -1.90
N VAL A 27 9.87 -9.72 -1.09
CA VAL A 27 9.06 -10.89 -1.43
C VAL A 27 7.60 -10.49 -1.68
N ALA A 28 7.03 -9.63 -0.82
CA ALA A 28 5.66 -9.15 -0.98
C ALA A 28 5.47 -8.35 -2.28
N VAL A 29 6.42 -7.48 -2.66
CA VAL A 29 6.38 -6.72 -3.92
C VAL A 29 6.55 -7.64 -5.12
N ALA A 30 7.40 -8.66 -5.04
CA ALA A 30 7.56 -9.66 -6.10
C ALA A 30 6.28 -10.47 -6.32
N LEU A 31 5.68 -10.98 -5.24
CA LEU A 31 4.40 -11.71 -5.30
C LEU A 31 3.25 -10.80 -5.75
N ALA A 32 3.22 -9.54 -5.31
CA ALA A 32 2.22 -8.57 -5.78
C ALA A 32 2.39 -8.30 -7.28
N SER A 33 3.62 -8.16 -7.75
CA SER A 33 3.89 -7.92 -9.18
C SER A 33 3.55 -9.15 -10.04
N LEU A 34 3.81 -10.35 -9.53
CA LEU A 34 3.46 -11.61 -10.18
C LEU A 34 1.95 -11.81 -10.22
N SER A 35 1.26 -11.61 -9.10
CA SER A 35 -0.19 -11.76 -9.01
C SER A 35 -0.95 -10.78 -9.90
N VAL A 36 -0.51 -9.51 -9.98
CA VAL A 36 -1.11 -8.51 -10.87
C VAL A 36 -0.90 -8.86 -12.35
N ARG A 37 0.18 -9.57 -12.71
CA ARG A 37 0.46 -10.00 -14.08
C ARG A 37 -0.25 -11.28 -14.47
N LEU A 38 -0.40 -12.23 -13.54
CA LEU A 38 -0.86 -13.59 -13.85
C LEU A 38 -2.29 -13.89 -13.40
N LEU A 39 -2.85 -13.13 -12.46
CA LEU A 39 -4.17 -13.42 -11.88
C LEU A 39 -5.20 -12.37 -12.30
N PRO A 40 -6.46 -12.76 -12.50
CA PRO A 40 -7.54 -11.82 -12.72
C PRO A 40 -7.70 -10.90 -11.50
N PHE A 41 -8.03 -9.63 -11.74
CA PHE A 41 -8.14 -8.57 -10.72
C PHE A 41 -8.90 -9.02 -9.47
N ARG A 42 -10.04 -9.69 -9.65
CA ARG A 42 -10.89 -10.20 -8.57
C ARG A 42 -10.13 -11.11 -7.59
N ARG A 43 -9.20 -11.95 -8.07
CA ARG A 43 -8.39 -12.82 -7.19
C ARG A 43 -7.32 -12.06 -6.42
N VAL A 44 -6.83 -10.94 -6.96
CA VAL A 44 -5.83 -10.09 -6.30
C VAL A 44 -6.47 -9.28 -5.18
N VAL A 45 -7.69 -8.76 -5.41
CA VAL A 45 -8.39 -7.92 -4.43
C VAL A 45 -9.29 -8.70 -3.47
N ALA A 46 -9.58 -9.97 -3.76
CA ALA A 46 -10.40 -10.84 -2.91
C ALA A 46 -9.90 -10.84 -1.48
N ASP A 47 -10.80 -10.48 -0.56
CA ASP A 47 -10.58 -10.74 0.84
C ASP A 47 -10.99 -12.19 1.14
N ARG A 48 -10.11 -12.92 1.82
CA ARG A 48 -10.31 -14.36 2.06
C ARG A 48 -10.74 -14.70 3.50
N ALA A 49 -10.93 -13.71 4.38
CA ALA A 49 -11.65 -13.88 5.64
C ALA A 49 -11.82 -12.53 6.35
N PRO A 50 -12.97 -12.28 7.04
CA PRO A 50 -13.03 -11.26 8.07
C PRO A 50 -12.02 -11.61 9.16
N ARG A 51 -11.08 -10.70 9.44
CA ARG A 51 -10.06 -10.89 10.46
C ARG A 51 -10.33 -9.96 11.64
N PRO A 52 -10.25 -10.46 12.88
CA PRO A 52 -10.37 -9.60 14.04
C PRO A 52 -9.29 -8.52 13.94
N VAL A 53 -9.72 -7.26 14.02
CA VAL A 53 -8.84 -6.11 13.95
C VAL A 53 -7.94 -6.17 15.19
N ARG A 54 -6.72 -6.68 15.05
CA ARG A 54 -5.69 -6.35 16.05
C ARG A 54 -5.54 -4.84 16.04
N ALA A 55 -5.65 -4.22 17.21
CA ALA A 55 -5.53 -2.77 17.34
C ALA A 55 -4.24 -2.31 16.63
N ALA A 56 -4.41 -1.51 15.57
CA ALA A 56 -3.31 -0.97 14.78
C ALA A 56 -2.30 -0.18 15.63
N ALA A 57 -2.67 0.18 16.86
CA ALA A 57 -1.87 0.86 17.86
C ALA A 57 -0.52 0.19 18.16
N THR A 58 -0.36 -1.12 17.96
CA THR A 58 0.90 -1.83 18.24
C THR A 58 1.82 -1.99 17.03
N ILE A 59 1.35 -1.68 15.82
CA ILE A 59 2.10 -1.94 14.60
C ILE A 59 2.51 -0.63 13.93
N ASP A 60 3.81 -0.49 13.70
CA ASP A 60 4.38 0.68 13.04
C ASP A 60 4.08 0.67 11.53
N LEU A 61 2.93 1.24 11.16
CA LEU A 61 2.50 1.41 9.77
C LEU A 61 3.50 2.22 8.94
N ARG A 62 4.20 3.19 9.55
CA ARG A 62 5.22 4.00 8.87
C ARG A 62 6.41 3.13 8.47
N ARG A 63 6.81 2.21 9.34
CA ARG A 63 7.90 1.27 9.05
C ARG A 63 7.53 0.26 7.96
N LEU A 64 6.30 -0.24 7.96
CA LEU A 64 5.80 -1.12 6.89
C LEU A 64 5.77 -0.40 5.54
N ARG A 65 5.21 0.82 5.52
CA ARG A 65 5.22 1.68 4.32
C ARG A 65 6.64 1.91 3.82
N TRP A 66 7.56 2.30 4.71
CA TRP A 66 8.97 2.50 4.35
C TRP A 66 9.58 1.25 3.73
N ALA A 67 9.33 0.07 4.30
CA ALA A 67 9.87 -1.18 3.80
C ALA A 67 9.37 -1.50 2.38
N VAL A 68 8.07 -1.29 2.12
CA VAL A 68 7.47 -1.47 0.79
C VAL A 68 8.03 -0.45 -0.21
N ASP A 69 8.15 0.82 0.17
CA ASP A 69 8.74 1.85 -0.69
C ASP A 69 10.23 1.57 -0.98
N ALA A 70 10.97 1.07 0.03
CA ALA A 70 12.36 0.68 -0.11
C ALA A 70 12.54 -0.57 -0.99
N ALA A 71 11.63 -1.54 -0.89
CA ALA A 71 11.59 -2.74 -1.73
C ALA A 71 11.24 -2.40 -3.18
N ALA A 72 10.24 -1.53 -3.40
CA ALA A 72 9.82 -1.09 -4.73
C ALA A 72 10.93 -0.37 -5.53
N ARG A 73 11.92 0.22 -4.85
CA ARG A 73 13.11 0.82 -5.48
C ARG A 73 14.26 -0.17 -5.74
N ARG A 74 14.19 -1.39 -5.19
CA ARG A 74 15.25 -2.41 -5.26
C ARG A 74 14.93 -3.55 -6.22
N VAL A 75 13.66 -3.73 -6.57
CA VAL A 75 13.25 -4.72 -7.57
C VAL A 75 13.63 -4.24 -8.99
N PRO A 76 14.02 -5.15 -9.90
CA PRO A 76 14.46 -4.79 -11.25
C PRO A 76 13.33 -4.37 -12.21
N TRP A 77 12.07 -4.41 -11.77
CA TRP A 77 10.91 -3.97 -12.55
C TRP A 77 10.19 -2.79 -11.89
N ARG A 78 9.35 -2.09 -12.66
CA ARG A 78 8.56 -0.96 -12.15
C ARG A 78 7.41 -1.43 -11.26
N ALA A 79 7.57 -1.31 -9.94
CA ALA A 79 6.49 -1.48 -8.97
C ALA A 79 5.76 -0.14 -8.74
N VAL A 80 4.61 0.05 -9.40
CA VAL A 80 3.77 1.26 -9.29
C VAL A 80 2.81 1.18 -8.08
N CYS A 81 1.90 2.14 -7.96
CA CYS A 81 0.98 2.28 -6.82
C CYS A 81 0.21 0.98 -6.52
N PHE A 82 -0.29 0.28 -7.54
CA PHE A 82 -1.08 -0.93 -7.35
C PHE A 82 -0.28 -2.07 -6.71
N GLN A 83 0.91 -2.41 -7.24
CA GLN A 83 1.73 -3.49 -6.68
C GLN A 83 2.20 -3.16 -5.26
N ARG A 84 2.50 -1.89 -4.97
CA ARG A 84 2.87 -1.46 -3.62
C ARG A 84 1.71 -1.59 -2.63
N ALA A 85 0.51 -1.18 -3.03
CA ALA A 85 -0.67 -1.28 -2.19
C ALA A 85 -1.06 -2.74 -1.91
N VAL A 86 -0.98 -3.62 -2.92
CA VAL A 86 -1.19 -5.07 -2.76
C VAL A 86 -0.12 -5.69 -1.86
N ALA A 87 1.16 -5.32 -2.03
CA ALA A 87 2.25 -5.81 -1.18
C ALA A 87 2.05 -5.40 0.28
N LEU A 88 1.72 -4.13 0.54
CA LEU A 88 1.45 -3.64 1.89
C LEU A 88 0.23 -4.33 2.50
N ARG A 89 -0.86 -4.50 1.73
CA ARG A 89 -2.05 -5.26 2.16
C ARG A 89 -1.69 -6.69 2.54
N ALA A 90 -0.83 -7.37 1.79
CA ALA A 90 -0.35 -8.71 2.13
C ALA A 90 0.43 -8.74 3.46
N MET A 91 1.33 -7.78 3.69
CA MET A 91 2.09 -7.67 4.94
C MET A 91 1.19 -7.36 6.14
N LEU A 92 0.19 -6.50 5.98
CA LEU A 92 -0.81 -6.18 7.00
C LEU A 92 -1.70 -7.39 7.29
N ARG A 93 -2.15 -8.09 6.25
CA ARG A 93 -2.94 -9.33 6.36
C ARG A 93 -2.20 -10.40 7.14
N ARG A 94 -0.91 -10.62 6.89
CA ARG A 94 -0.07 -11.57 7.66
C ARG A 94 -0.03 -11.24 9.16
N ARG A 95 -0.24 -9.98 9.53
CA ARG A 95 -0.23 -9.48 10.90
C ARG A 95 -1.63 -9.40 11.53
N GLY A 96 -2.67 -9.81 10.80
CA GLY A 96 -4.06 -9.71 11.27
C GLY A 96 -4.60 -8.28 11.31
N ILE A 97 -4.04 -7.37 10.51
CA ILE A 97 -4.56 -6.01 10.39
C ILE A 97 -5.52 -5.92 9.20
N ALA A 98 -6.74 -5.48 9.47
CA ALA A 98 -7.70 -5.13 8.45
C ALA A 98 -7.24 -3.86 7.70
N SER A 99 -7.34 -3.90 6.37
CA SER A 99 -7.00 -2.77 5.51
C SER A 99 -7.92 -2.77 4.29
N VAL A 100 -8.26 -1.57 3.85
CA VAL A 100 -9.16 -1.33 2.72
C VAL A 100 -8.33 -0.78 1.57
N LEU A 101 -8.40 -1.46 0.43
CA LEU A 101 -7.77 -1.05 -0.82
C LEU A 101 -8.77 -0.26 -1.64
N HIS A 102 -8.45 0.99 -1.94
CA HIS A 102 -9.30 1.89 -2.72
C HIS A 102 -8.75 2.02 -4.12
N TYR A 103 -9.63 1.90 -5.11
CA TYR A 103 -9.31 2.10 -6.51
C TYR A 103 -10.04 3.34 -6.99
N GLY A 104 -9.30 4.31 -7.52
CA GLY A 104 -9.86 5.55 -8.04
C GLY A 104 -9.40 5.87 -9.45
N ILE A 105 -10.19 6.67 -10.14
CA ILE A 105 -9.89 7.17 -11.48
C ILE A 105 -9.94 8.69 -11.52
N ALA A 106 -9.10 9.28 -12.35
CA ALA A 106 -9.07 10.72 -12.61
C ALA A 106 -8.94 10.98 -14.11
N HIS A 107 -9.55 12.06 -14.57
CA HIS A 107 -9.35 12.56 -15.92
C HIS A 107 -8.12 13.50 -15.93
N GLU A 108 -7.15 13.21 -16.79
CA GLU A 108 -5.98 14.05 -17.09
C GLU A 108 -6.09 14.68 -18.51
N GLY A 109 -7.32 14.99 -18.94
CA GLY A 109 -7.64 15.55 -20.25
C GLY A 109 -8.86 14.90 -20.90
N PRO A 110 -9.26 15.33 -22.11
CA PRO A 110 -10.47 14.87 -22.80
C PRO A 110 -10.54 13.34 -22.96
N ASP A 111 -9.41 12.70 -23.25
CA ASP A 111 -9.34 11.25 -23.51
C ASP A 111 -8.30 10.51 -22.64
N ARG A 112 -7.87 11.11 -21.52
CA ARG A 112 -6.84 10.51 -20.65
C ARG A 112 -7.41 10.15 -19.30
N LEU A 113 -7.66 8.86 -19.10
CA LEU A 113 -7.99 8.30 -17.79
C LEU A 113 -6.72 7.81 -17.09
N LYS A 114 -6.61 8.14 -15.81
CA LYS A 114 -5.56 7.63 -14.93
C LYS A 114 -6.18 6.88 -13.77
N ALA A 115 -5.68 5.67 -13.55
CA ALA A 115 -6.03 4.89 -12.38
C ALA A 115 -5.01 5.11 -11.26
N HIS A 116 -5.50 5.17 -10.02
CA HIS A 116 -4.68 5.24 -8.84
C HIS A 116 -5.25 4.36 -7.73
N VAL A 117 -4.35 3.87 -6.88
CA VAL A 117 -4.71 2.96 -5.79
C VAL A 117 -4.05 3.41 -4.52
N TRP A 118 -4.84 3.48 -3.45
CA TRP A 118 -4.36 3.75 -2.10
C TRP A 118 -4.89 2.69 -1.12
N LEU A 119 -4.18 2.53 -0.01
CA LEU A 119 -4.56 1.59 1.05
C LEU A 119 -4.79 2.37 2.34
N SER A 120 -5.92 2.11 3.00
CA SER A 120 -6.22 2.65 4.33
C SER A 120 -6.28 1.57 5.40
N VAL A 121 -5.93 1.95 6.62
CA VAL A 121 -6.08 1.13 7.84
C VAL A 121 -6.87 1.97 8.83
N ALA A 122 -8.00 1.46 9.33
CA ALA A 122 -8.89 2.20 10.24
C ALA A 122 -9.19 3.64 9.78
N GLY A 123 -9.58 3.80 8.51
CA GLY A 123 -9.87 5.10 7.89
C GLY A 123 -8.66 5.97 7.54
N GLN A 124 -7.46 5.63 7.98
CA GLN A 124 -6.24 6.41 7.71
C GLN A 124 -5.50 5.89 6.48
N VAL A 125 -5.23 6.76 5.50
CA VAL A 125 -4.47 6.39 4.30
C VAL A 125 -3.00 6.15 4.65
N VAL A 126 -2.51 4.94 4.37
CA VAL A 126 -1.15 4.51 4.72
C VAL A 126 -0.20 4.65 3.52
N ILE A 127 -0.65 4.27 2.33
CA ILE A 127 0.16 4.35 1.09
C ILE A 127 -0.69 4.84 -0.07
N GLY A 128 -0.09 5.64 -0.95
CA GLY A 128 -0.78 6.22 -2.12
C GLY A 128 -1.64 7.44 -1.79
N GLY A 129 -1.55 8.02 -0.61
CA GLY A 129 -2.38 9.16 -0.22
C GLY A 129 -2.08 10.47 -0.95
N GLU A 130 -0.84 10.68 -1.41
CA GLU A 130 -0.44 11.95 -2.04
C GLU A 130 -1.24 12.28 -3.31
N ALA A 131 -1.76 11.25 -3.97
CA ALA A 131 -2.57 11.38 -5.17
C ALA A 131 -4.07 11.23 -4.89
N ALA A 132 -4.49 10.63 -3.76
CA ALA A 132 -5.88 10.22 -3.53
C ALA A 132 -6.91 11.34 -3.69
N ALA A 133 -6.59 12.58 -3.31
CA ALA A 133 -7.50 13.73 -3.43
C ALA A 133 -7.90 14.09 -4.87
N ARG A 134 -7.16 13.59 -5.88
CA ARG A 134 -7.40 13.89 -7.31
C ARG A 134 -8.20 12.82 -8.03
N PHE A 135 -8.55 11.71 -7.36
CA PHE A 135 -9.18 10.55 -7.98
C PHE A 135 -10.54 10.29 -7.34
N ALA A 136 -11.55 10.11 -8.17
CA ALA A 136 -12.85 9.63 -7.72
C ALA A 136 -12.73 8.14 -7.39
N CYS A 137 -13.09 7.75 -6.16
CA CYS A 137 -13.10 6.34 -5.77
C CYS A 137 -14.21 5.61 -6.54
N VAL A 138 -13.86 4.53 -7.24
CA VAL A 138 -14.80 3.69 -8.00
C VAL A 138 -15.00 2.32 -7.37
N GLY A 139 -14.19 1.96 -6.37
CA GLY A 139 -14.35 0.71 -5.62
C GLY A 139 -13.40 0.60 -4.45
N SER A 140 -13.83 -0.10 -3.40
CA SER A 140 -13.04 -0.37 -2.19
C SER A 140 -13.04 -1.87 -1.89
N PHE A 141 -11.93 -2.43 -1.38
CA PHE A 141 -11.79 -3.87 -1.17
C PHE A 141 -11.13 -4.20 0.17
N PRO A 142 -11.77 -4.98 1.07
CA PRO A 142 -13.16 -5.46 0.96
C PRO A 142 -14.14 -4.28 0.83
N ASP A 143 -15.27 -4.49 0.16
CA ASP A 143 -16.31 -3.47 0.00
C ASP A 143 -16.69 -3.00 1.40
N GLY A 144 -16.23 -1.80 1.78
CA GLY A 144 -16.62 -1.19 3.04
C GLY A 144 -17.94 -0.49 2.79
N ASP A 145 -18.95 -0.79 3.60
CA ASP A 145 -20.16 0.01 3.70
C ASP A 145 -19.73 1.48 3.92
N VAL A 146 -19.92 2.29 2.88
CA VAL A 146 -19.72 3.74 2.90
C VAL A 146 -20.83 4.43 3.67
#